data_AF-A0A381U4I4-F1
#
_entry.id   AF-A0A381U4I4-F1
#
_cell.length_a   1.000
_cell.length_b   1.000
_cell.length_c   1.000
_cell.angle_alpha   90.00
_cell.angle_beta   90.00
_cell.angle_gamma   90.00
#
_symmetry.space_group_name_H-M   'P 1'
#
loop_
_entity.id
_entity.type
_entity.pdbx_description
1 polymer ?
#
loop_
_entity_poly.entity_id
_entity_poly.type
_entity_poly.pdbx_seq_one_letter_code
_entity_poly.pdbx_strand_id
1 'polypeptide(L)' 'MVEEFKPGFSEYEVSSGETLWDIAGKLYGDPVAWIILYLDNTDRLNGNSNFLDPGMRLQIRDRIDPKA' A
#
# COMPACT_ATOMS: atom_id res chain seq x y z
N MET A 1 4.17 29.26 5.56
CA MET A 1 4.46 28.22 4.56
C MET A 1 4.09 26.90 5.20
N VAL A 2 3.16 26.15 4.63
CA VAL A 2 2.96 24.74 4.99
C VAL A 2 3.86 23.95 4.06
N GLU A 3 4.80 23.20 4.60
CA GLU A 3 5.56 22.25 3.78
C GLU A 3 4.57 21.16 3.34
N GLU A 4 4.48 20.93 2.03
CA GLU A 4 3.72 19.80 1.51
C GLU A 4 4.37 18.51 2.01
N PHE A 5 3.61 17.71 2.77
CA PHE A 5 4.03 16.36 3.10
C PHE A 5 4.04 15.53 1.81
N LYS A 6 5.24 15.23 1.30
CA LYS A 6 5.43 14.26 0.23
C LYS A 6 5.85 12.94 0.88
N PRO A 7 4.96 11.94 0.94
CA PRO A 7 5.36 10.63 1.42
C PRO A 7 6.47 10.08 0.52
N GLY A 8 7.51 9.52 1.15
CA GLY A 8 8.44 8.65 0.45
C GLY A 8 7.71 7.38 0.01
N PHE A 9 8.20 6.76 -1.06
CA PHE A 9 7.63 5.53 -1.60
C PHE A 9 8.70 4.46 -1.70
N SER A 10 8.29 3.24 -1.36
CA SER A 10 9.08 2.03 -1.47
C SER A 10 8.31 0.96 -2.25
N GLU A 11 9.00 -0.08 -2.72
CA GLU A 11 8.36 -1.25 -3.33
C GLU A 11 8.17 -2.38 -2.31
N TYR A 12 7.03 -3.07 -2.42
CA TYR A 12 6.72 -4.29 -1.68
C TYR A 12 6.42 -5.43 -2.64
N GLU A 13 7.09 -6.56 -2.48
CA GLU A 13 6.82 -7.77 -3.26
C GLU A 13 5.80 -8.65 -2.55
N VAL A 14 4.65 -8.88 -3.20
CA VAL A 14 3.55 -9.68 -2.69
C VAL A 14 3.97 -11.13 -2.51
N SER A 15 3.78 -11.67 -1.31
CA SER A 15 3.95 -13.09 -1.03
C SER A 15 2.67 -13.88 -1.36
N SER A 16 2.82 -15.19 -1.57
CA SER A 16 1.69 -16.04 -1.91
C SER A 16 0.60 -16.03 -0.85
N GLY A 17 -0.63 -15.70 -1.27
CA GLY A 17 -1.81 -15.66 -0.41
C GLY A 17 -1.99 -14.38 0.41
N GLU A 18 -1.09 -13.38 0.28
CA GLU A 18 -1.28 -12.09 0.93
C GLU A 18 -2.40 -11.29 0.25
N THR A 19 -3.20 -10.59 1.07
CA THR A 19 -4.16 -9.58 0.61
C THR A 19 -3.66 -8.17 0.94
N LEU A 20 -4.29 -7.14 0.35
CA LEU A 20 -4.00 -5.75 0.72
C LEU A 20 -4.25 -5.48 2.22
N TRP A 21 -5.21 -6.19 2.82
CA TRP A 21 -5.51 -6.10 4.25
C TRP A 21 -4.36 -6.63 5.10
N ASP A 22 -3.83 -7.81 4.75
CA ASP A 22 -2.69 -8.42 5.46
C ASP A 22 -1.45 -7.54 5.34
N ILE A 23 -1.17 -7.03 4.14
CA ILE A 23 -0.03 -6.16 3.87
C ILE A 23 -0.16 -4.85 4.64
N ALA A 24 -1.34 -4.22 4.65
CA ALA A 24 -1.56 -2.99 5.41
C ALA A 24 -1.40 -3.20 6.92
N GLY A 25 -1.93 -4.30 7.46
CA GLY A 25 -1.75 -4.66 8.87
C GLY A 25 -0.27 -4.87 9.23
N LYS A 26 0.48 -5.53 8.35
CA LYS A 26 1.91 -5.80 8.53
C LYS A 26 2.78 -4.53 8.45
N LEU A 27 2.53 -3.66 7.47
CA LEU A 27 3.37 -2.50 7.20
C LEU A 27 3.00 -1.28 8.03
N TYR A 28 1.71 -1.06 8.28
CA TYR A 28 1.21 0.14 8.92
C TYR A 28 0.66 -0.10 10.32
N GLY A 29 0.50 -1.36 10.74
CA GLY A 29 -0.19 -1.70 11.98
C GLY A 29 -1.71 -1.43 11.94
N ASP A 30 -2.22 -0.99 10.78
CA ASP A 30 -3.64 -0.71 10.55
C ASP A 30 -4.08 -1.41 9.25
N PRO A 31 -4.78 -2.54 9.36
CA PRO A 31 -5.32 -3.23 8.19
C PRO A 31 -6.32 -2.40 7.37
N VAL A 32 -7.01 -1.43 7.99
CA VAL A 32 -7.97 -0.54 7.28
C VAL A 32 -7.26 0.37 6.29
N ALA A 33 -5.95 0.60 6.47
CA ALA A 33 -5.11 1.32 5.52
C ALA A 33 -4.92 0.59 4.16
N TRP A 34 -5.50 -0.60 3.97
CA TRP A 34 -5.53 -1.28 2.67
C TRP A 34 -6.07 -0.39 1.55
N ILE A 35 -6.97 0.55 1.86
CA ILE A 35 -7.53 1.48 0.87
C ILE A 35 -6.46 2.43 0.31
N ILE A 36 -5.45 2.79 1.11
CA ILE A 36 -4.31 3.61 0.67
C ILE A 36 -3.48 2.80 -0.33
N LEU A 37 -3.18 1.53 -0.01
CA LEU A 37 -2.47 0.63 -0.91
C LEU A 37 -3.21 0.46 -2.24
N TYR A 38 -4.54 0.31 -2.20
CA TYR A 38 -5.36 0.23 -3.39
C TYR A 38 -5.24 1.49 -4.25
N LEU A 39 -5.43 2.68 -3.64
CA LEU A 39 -5.37 3.96 -4.35
C LEU A 39 -4.00 4.24 -4.96
N ASP A 40 -2.92 3.87 -4.27
CA ASP A 40 -1.54 4.06 -4.77
C ASP A 40 -1.16 3.07 -5.89
N ASN A 41 -1.99 2.04 -6.12
CA ASN A 41 -1.70 0.97 -7.08
C ASN A 41 -2.87 0.71 -8.04
N THR A 42 -3.83 1.64 -8.19
CA THR A 42 -5.01 1.44 -9.06
C THR A 42 -4.63 1.02 -10.48
N ASP A 43 -3.58 1.65 -11.01
CA ASP A 43 -3.06 1.39 -12.36
C ASP A 43 -2.44 0.00 -12.48
N ARG A 44 -1.83 -0.51 -11.41
CA ARG A 44 -1.20 -1.85 -11.36
C ARG A 44 -2.22 -2.95 -11.11
N LEU A 45 -3.23 -2.66 -10.29
CA LEU A 45 -4.28 -3.61 -9.90
C LEU A 45 -5.36 -3.76 -10.97
N ASN A 46 -5.34 -2.95 -12.04
CA ASN A 46 -6.33 -2.96 -13.13
C ASN A 46 -7.80 -2.95 -12.61
N GLY A 47 -8.03 -2.28 -11.48
CA GLY A 47 -9.33 -2.23 -10.81
C GLY A 47 -9.77 -3.51 -10.10
N ASN A 48 -8.99 -4.59 -10.12
CA ASN A 48 -9.33 -5.88 -9.54
C ASN A 48 -8.55 -6.11 -8.24
N SER A 49 -9.13 -5.72 -7.09
CA SER A 49 -8.47 -5.83 -5.78
C SER A 49 -8.46 -7.24 -5.17
N ASN A 50 -9.08 -8.21 -5.83
CA ASN A 50 -9.35 -9.53 -5.24
C ASN A 50 -8.22 -10.54 -5.41
N PHE A 51 -7.28 -10.29 -6.34
CA PHE A 51 -6.15 -11.19 -6.57
C PHE A 51 -4.86 -10.38 -6.68
N LEU A 52 -3.99 -10.54 -5.68
CA LEU A 52 -2.60 -10.12 -5.76
C LEU A 52 -1.78 -11.34 -6.19
N ASP A 53 -1.16 -11.27 -7.37
CA ASP A 53 -0.30 -12.35 -7.82
C ASP A 53 1.00 -12.38 -7.00
N PRO A 54 1.48 -13.55 -6.57
CA PRO A 54 2.78 -13.66 -5.92
C PRO A 54 3.88 -13.08 -6.82
N GLY A 55 4.77 -12.25 -6.25
CA GLY A 55 5.81 -11.53 -6.99
C GLY A 55 5.36 -10.18 -7.58
N MET A 56 4.07 -9.82 -7.46
CA MET A 56 3.60 -8.49 -7.82
C MET A 56 4.29 -7.43 -6.95
N ARG A 57 4.72 -6.31 -7.57
CA ARG A 57 5.34 -5.19 -6.88
C ARG A 57 4.32 -4.08 -6.63
N LEU A 58 4.01 -3.83 -5.37
CA LEU A 58 3.18 -2.72 -4.93
C LEU A 58 4.03 -1.53 -4.54
N GLN A 59 3.59 -0.34 -4.89
CA GLN A 59 4.11 0.90 -4.32
C GLN A 59 3.46 1.12 -2.95
N ILE A 60 4.28 1.36 -1.94
CA ILE A 60 3.86 1.59 -0.56
C ILE A 60 4.41 2.94 -0.08
N ARG A 61 3.69 3.63 0.80
CA ARG A 61 4.18 4.87 1.42
C ARG A 61 5.05 4.52 2.61
N ASP A 62 6.15 5.21 2.80
CA ASP A 62 6.99 5.03 4.00
C ASP A 62 6.26 5.50 5.27
N ARG A 63 5.29 6.41 5.12
CA ARG A 63 4.41 6.88 6.19
C ARG A 63 3.02 7.22 5.64
N ILE A 64 1.98 6.84 6.39
CA ILE A 64 0.58 7.13 6.06
C ILE A 64 -0.07 8.16 6.99
N ASP A 65 0.55 8.47 8.13
CA ASP A 65 0.07 9.49 9.06
C ASP A 65 0.74 10.85 8.78
N PRO A 66 -0.01 11.89 8.41
CA PRO A 66 0.52 13.24 8.21
C PRO A 66 0.92 13.98 9.50
N LYS A 67 0.66 13.41 10.69
CA LYS A 67 0.92 14.05 12.00
C LYS A 67 1.97 13.36 12.88
N ALA A 68 2.63 12.30 12.40
CA ALA A 68 3.62 11.54 13.15
C ALA A 68 5.05 12.13 13.09
#